data_AF-G3MSI4-F1
#
_entry.id   AF-G3MSI4-F1
#
_cell.length_a   1.000
_cell.length_b   1.000
_cell.length_c   1.000
_cell.angle_alpha   90.00
_cell.angle_beta   90.00
_cell.angle_gamma   90.00
#
_symmetry.space_group_name_H-M   'P 1'
#
loop_
_entity.id
_entity.type
_entity.pdbx_description
1 polymer ?
#
loop_
_entity_poly.entity_id
_entity_poly.type
_entity_poly.pdbx_seq_one_letter_code
_entity_poly.pdbx_strand_id
1 'polypeptide(L)'
;MQKKMRSPTEASEMIPPPPPPPPPPEEQRRQDGAALQRDHDTGVMDNPAVSLVEMQFEKIITGFQDSIAISRVSHLKQVLQKGPQCGLVALSMASQLLQGEPVSVSTLFGMAKSLHFTKKGEMFSVENMKTLAEECLQKCSLEIVSKEHRQAEIVRNLLRGKPVLIPYDSDGNFEPCLKRGRTAHWAVLHGICLVLRPSSLKGGLECLSQLDLQCQKVLHVGNSTPEEAITEFVKLAGSREAVVYVYASQGKE
;
A
#
# COMPACT_ATOMS: atom_id res chain seq x y z
N MET A 1 -32.71 -76.06 14.89
CA MET A 1 -33.92 -75.68 14.12
C MET A 1 -33.96 -74.15 14.09
N GLN A 2 -33.37 -73.53 13.08
CA GLN A 2 -34.04 -73.05 11.85
C GLN A 2 -35.23 -72.09 12.07
N LYS A 3 -34.94 -70.84 11.67
CA LYS A 3 -35.78 -69.87 10.94
C LYS A 3 -37.05 -69.32 11.60
N LYS A 4 -37.03 -68.00 11.83
CA LYS A 4 -37.92 -67.10 11.08
C LYS A 4 -37.27 -65.74 10.88
N MET A 5 -36.77 -65.51 9.66
CA MET A 5 -36.38 -64.20 9.15
C MET A 5 -37.64 -63.34 9.04
N ARG A 6 -37.63 -62.15 9.64
CA ARG A 6 -38.54 -61.07 9.29
C ARG A 6 -37.81 -60.14 8.32
N SER A 7 -38.40 -59.97 7.15
CA SER A 7 -38.04 -58.97 6.15
C SER A 7 -38.34 -57.56 6.66
N PRO A 8 -37.42 -56.59 6.55
CA PRO A 8 -37.79 -55.19 6.49
C PRO A 8 -38.05 -54.85 5.02
N THR A 9 -39.30 -54.58 4.70
CA THR A 9 -39.68 -53.92 3.45
C THR A 9 -39.16 -52.48 3.52
N GLU A 10 -38.19 -52.14 2.67
CA GLU A 10 -37.79 -50.77 2.40
C GLU A 10 -38.97 -50.01 1.80
N ALA A 11 -39.48 -49.02 2.52
CA ALA A 11 -40.23 -47.92 1.93
C ALA A 11 -39.29 -46.71 1.95
N SER A 12 -38.56 -46.52 0.85
CA SER A 12 -37.82 -45.29 0.59
C SER A 12 -38.85 -44.22 0.20
N GLU A 13 -39.23 -43.37 1.14
CA GLU A 13 -39.92 -42.12 0.83
C GLU A 13 -38.94 -41.22 0.05
N MET A 14 -39.15 -41.13 -1.27
CA MET A 14 -38.45 -40.16 -2.11
C MET A 14 -38.94 -38.75 -1.76
N ILE A 15 -38.09 -37.98 -1.09
CA ILE A 15 -38.29 -36.54 -0.88
C ILE A 15 -38.20 -35.85 -2.26
N PRO A 16 -39.21 -35.05 -2.68
CA PRO A 16 -39.11 -34.33 -3.94
C PRO A 16 -37.97 -33.30 -3.89
N PRO A 17 -37.25 -33.06 -5.01
CA PRO A 17 -36.18 -32.07 -5.05
C PRO A 17 -36.74 -30.67 -4.73
N PRO A 18 -35.97 -29.82 -4.04
CA PRO A 18 -36.39 -28.46 -3.75
C PRO A 18 -36.61 -27.68 -5.06
N PRO A 19 -37.57 -26.73 -5.08
CA PRO A 19 -37.82 -25.91 -6.25
C PRO A 19 -36.58 -25.09 -6.62
N PRO A 20 -36.37 -24.78 -7.92
CA PRO A 20 -35.27 -23.95 -8.36
C PRO A 20 -35.34 -22.55 -7.72
N PRO A 21 -34.19 -21.92 -7.43
CA PRO A 21 -34.16 -20.58 -6.89
C PRO A 21 -34.80 -19.57 -7.87
N PRO A 22 -35.45 -18.51 -7.37
CA PRO A 22 -35.99 -17.46 -8.21
C PRO A 22 -34.88 -16.78 -9.03
N PRO A 23 -35.19 -16.27 -10.24
CA PRO A 23 -34.23 -15.53 -11.03
C PRO A 23 -33.74 -14.28 -10.25
N PRO A 24 -32.46 -13.92 -10.38
CA PRO A 24 -31.91 -12.74 -9.72
C PRO A 24 -32.65 -11.46 -10.18
N PRO A 25 -32.81 -10.46 -9.29
CA PRO A 25 -33.43 -9.18 -9.65
C PRO A 25 -32.67 -8.51 -10.79
N GLU A 26 -33.42 -7.99 -11.76
CA GLU A 26 -32.90 -7.26 -12.91
C GLU A 26 -32.15 -6.02 -12.44
N GLU A 27 -30.82 -6.03 -12.64
CA GLU A 27 -29.93 -4.95 -12.21
C GLU A 27 -30.21 -3.70 -13.06
N GLN A 28 -30.95 -2.76 -12.49
CA GLN A 28 -31.13 -1.44 -13.09
C GLN A 28 -29.76 -0.78 -13.23
N ARG A 29 -29.30 -0.66 -14.48
CA ARG A 29 -28.10 0.10 -14.88
C ARG A 29 -28.16 1.49 -14.27
N ARG A 30 -27.36 1.74 -13.23
CA ARG A 30 -26.98 3.10 -12.86
C ARG A 30 -25.86 3.53 -13.80
N GLN A 31 -26.22 4.38 -14.75
CA GLN A 31 -25.25 5.18 -15.50
C GLN A 31 -24.75 6.28 -14.57
N ASP A 32 -23.57 6.11 -14.00
CA ASP A 32 -22.79 7.22 -13.45
C ASP A 32 -21.34 7.07 -13.92
N GLY A 33 -21.16 7.20 -15.24
CA GLY A 33 -19.86 7.43 -15.85
C GLY A 33 -19.63 8.92 -15.97
N ALA A 34 -19.10 9.56 -14.93
CA ALA A 34 -18.57 10.92 -15.05
C ALA A 34 -17.28 10.87 -15.86
N ALA A 35 -17.41 10.94 -17.18
CA ALA A 35 -16.30 11.21 -18.08
C ALA A 35 -15.80 12.63 -17.81
N LEU A 36 -14.59 12.76 -17.27
CA LEU A 36 -13.88 14.03 -17.14
C LEU A 36 -13.51 14.54 -18.55
N GLN A 37 -14.40 15.31 -19.16
CA GLN A 37 -14.02 16.25 -20.21
C GLN A 37 -13.29 17.41 -19.56
N ARG A 38 -12.07 17.69 -20.06
CA ARG A 38 -11.29 18.86 -19.68
C ARG A 38 -11.84 20.05 -20.47
N ASP A 39 -12.59 20.91 -19.79
CA ASP A 39 -12.77 22.28 -20.24
C ASP A 39 -11.84 23.20 -19.46
N HIS A 40 -11.10 24.00 -20.23
CA HIS A 40 -10.33 25.12 -19.74
C HIS A 40 -11.30 26.22 -19.32
N ASP A 41 -11.41 26.50 -18.02
CA ASP A 41 -11.73 27.86 -17.59
C ASP A 41 -11.23 28.18 -16.18
N THR A 42 -10.75 29.40 -16.03
CA THR A 42 -10.16 29.99 -14.82
C THR A 42 -11.25 30.36 -13.82
N GLY A 43 -11.48 29.50 -12.82
CA GLY A 43 -12.31 29.80 -11.67
C GLY A 43 -11.92 28.90 -10.51
N VAL A 44 -11.68 29.49 -9.33
CA VAL A 44 -11.40 28.76 -8.09
C VAL A 44 -12.60 27.86 -7.78
N MET A 45 -12.53 26.60 -8.19
CA MET A 45 -13.47 25.57 -7.77
C MET A 45 -13.04 25.10 -6.37
N ASP A 46 -13.91 25.27 -5.39
CA ASP A 46 -13.87 24.51 -4.14
C ASP A 46 -13.99 23.02 -4.48
N ASN A 47 -12.83 22.40 -4.73
CA ASN A 47 -12.75 20.99 -5.03
C ASN A 47 -12.73 20.24 -3.69
N PRO A 48 -13.72 19.37 -3.41
CA PRO A 48 -13.74 18.59 -2.18
C PRO A 48 -12.44 17.81 -1.94
N ALA A 49 -11.76 17.36 -3.01
CA ALA A 49 -10.46 16.72 -2.90
C ALA A 49 -9.37 17.66 -2.39
N VAL A 50 -9.36 18.94 -2.81
CA VAL A 50 -8.43 19.96 -2.31
C VAL A 50 -8.69 20.21 -0.83
N SER A 51 -9.96 20.36 -0.41
CA SER A 51 -10.32 20.55 1.01
C SER A 51 -9.92 19.37 1.91
N LEU A 52 -9.98 18.13 1.40
CA LEU A 52 -9.54 16.94 2.12
C LEU A 52 -8.01 16.88 2.25
N VAL A 53 -7.29 17.27 1.19
CA VAL A 53 -5.83 17.37 1.20
C VAL A 53 -5.39 18.44 2.19
N GLU A 54 -6.01 19.61 2.17
CA GLU A 54 -5.74 20.68 3.14
C GLU A 54 -6.05 20.24 4.57
N MET A 55 -7.19 19.61 4.83
CA MET A 55 -7.53 19.09 6.16
C MET A 55 -6.52 18.03 6.64
N GLN A 56 -6.08 17.14 5.75
CA GLN A 56 -5.09 16.13 6.10
C GLN A 56 -3.71 16.76 6.32
N PHE A 57 -3.36 17.78 5.54
CA PHE A 57 -2.13 18.54 5.69
C PHE A 57 -2.12 19.29 7.01
N GLU A 58 -3.21 19.97 7.38
CA GLU A 58 -3.38 20.63 8.67
C GLU A 58 -3.22 19.64 9.84
N LYS A 59 -3.81 18.44 9.73
CA LYS A 59 -3.60 17.36 10.73
C LYS A 59 -2.13 16.95 10.83
N ILE A 60 -1.43 16.85 9.70
CA ILE A 60 -0.02 16.44 9.61
C ILE A 60 0.90 17.50 10.22
N ILE A 61 0.59 18.79 10.07
CA ILE A 61 1.39 19.90 10.62
C ILE A 61 0.91 20.37 12.00
N THR A 62 -0.19 19.82 12.52
CA THR A 62 -0.76 20.19 13.83
C THR A 62 0.31 20.03 14.92
N GLY A 63 0.59 21.12 15.65
CA GLY A 63 1.62 21.15 16.69
C GLY A 63 3.02 21.57 16.22
N PHE A 64 3.19 21.88 14.93
CA PHE A 64 4.42 22.42 14.35
C PHE A 64 4.14 23.81 13.75
N GLN A 65 4.26 24.88 14.56
CA GLN A 65 4.21 26.25 14.04
C GLN A 65 5.33 26.45 13.01
N ASP A 66 4.99 27.08 11.88
CA ASP A 66 5.90 27.38 10.76
C ASP A 66 6.64 26.15 10.18
N SER A 67 6.02 24.97 10.28
CA SER A 67 6.60 23.71 9.81
C SER A 67 6.96 23.73 8.33
N ILE A 68 7.99 22.98 7.98
CA ILE A 68 8.35 22.70 6.59
C ILE A 68 8.17 21.21 6.35
N ALA A 69 7.28 20.87 5.42
CA ALA A 69 7.08 19.50 5.00
C ALA A 69 7.99 19.19 3.81
N ILE A 70 8.74 18.10 3.88
CA ILE A 70 9.48 17.55 2.74
C ILE A 70 8.72 16.33 2.27
N SER A 71 8.24 16.34 1.04
CA SER A 71 7.42 15.25 0.52
C SER A 71 8.00 14.65 -0.74
N ARG A 72 7.94 13.32 -0.80
CA ARG A 72 8.16 12.56 -2.03
C ARG A 72 7.08 11.52 -2.16
N VAL A 73 6.46 11.46 -3.33
CA VAL A 73 5.45 10.47 -3.65
C VAL A 73 5.79 9.86 -5.02
N SER A 74 5.87 8.54 -5.07
CA SER A 74 5.88 7.78 -6.30
C SER A 74 4.46 7.33 -6.60
N HIS A 75 3.94 7.71 -7.76
CA HIS A 75 2.58 7.36 -8.16
C HIS A 75 2.51 5.93 -8.68
N LEU A 76 1.53 5.18 -8.20
CA LEU A 76 1.20 3.82 -8.65
C LEU A 76 -0.29 3.68 -8.87
N LYS A 77 -0.68 2.70 -9.68
CA LYS A 77 -2.08 2.30 -9.84
C LYS A 77 -2.43 1.32 -8.73
N GLN A 78 -3.49 1.64 -7.98
CA GLN A 78 -4.02 0.77 -6.94
C GLN A 78 -4.57 -0.54 -7.54
N VAL A 79 -4.39 -1.63 -6.81
CA VAL A 79 -4.84 -2.96 -7.22
C VAL A 79 -5.60 -3.59 -6.05
N LEU A 80 -6.84 -4.00 -6.29
CA LEU A 80 -7.65 -4.68 -5.29
C LEU A 80 -7.29 -6.16 -5.21
N GLN A 81 -7.21 -6.68 -3.98
CA GLN A 81 -6.91 -8.09 -3.77
C GLN A 81 -8.13 -8.98 -4.01
N LYS A 82 -7.87 -10.22 -4.41
CA LYS A 82 -8.86 -11.30 -4.42
C LYS A 82 -8.41 -12.40 -3.48
N GLY A 83 -9.24 -12.72 -2.48
CA GLY A 83 -8.86 -13.67 -1.44
C GLY A 83 -7.64 -13.20 -0.64
N PRO A 84 -6.77 -14.11 -0.16
CA PRO A 84 -5.66 -13.78 0.75
C PRO A 84 -4.40 -13.23 0.04
N GLN A 85 -4.55 -12.49 -1.06
CA GLN A 85 -3.45 -12.10 -1.97
C GLN A 85 -2.75 -10.77 -1.63
N CYS A 86 -2.94 -10.23 -0.43
CA CYS A 86 -2.41 -8.91 -0.04
C CYS A 86 -0.91 -8.71 -0.32
N GLY A 87 -0.08 -9.72 -0.03
CA GLY A 87 1.36 -9.66 -0.29
C GLY A 87 1.70 -9.60 -1.78
N LEU A 88 1.01 -10.41 -2.60
CA LEU A 88 1.20 -10.43 -4.06
C LEU A 88 0.73 -9.11 -4.69
N VAL A 89 -0.35 -8.54 -4.18
CA VAL A 89 -0.89 -7.24 -4.59
C VAL A 89 0.09 -6.11 -4.25
N ALA A 90 0.63 -6.09 -3.03
CA ALA A 90 1.63 -5.12 -2.63
C ALA A 90 2.90 -5.20 -3.50
N LEU A 91 3.39 -6.41 -3.78
CA LEU A 91 4.53 -6.63 -4.68
C LEU A 91 4.23 -6.21 -6.13
N SER A 92 3.03 -6.51 -6.64
CA SER A 92 2.59 -6.06 -7.97
C SER A 92 2.59 -4.53 -8.07
N MET A 93 2.05 -3.83 -7.05
CA MET A 93 2.09 -2.37 -6.98
C MET A 93 3.52 -1.83 -6.92
N ALA A 94 4.40 -2.44 -6.11
CA ALA A 94 5.82 -2.05 -6.04
C ALA A 94 6.54 -2.24 -7.38
N SER A 95 6.23 -3.30 -8.13
CA SER A 95 6.86 -3.57 -9.43
C SER A 95 6.61 -2.46 -10.46
N GLN A 96 5.49 -1.73 -10.36
CA GLN A 96 5.19 -0.59 -11.22
C GLN A 96 6.22 0.54 -11.07
N LEU A 97 6.88 0.62 -9.91
CA LEU A 97 7.86 1.66 -9.60
C LEU A 97 9.31 1.22 -9.87
N LEU A 98 9.53 -0.07 -10.11
CA LEU A 98 10.87 -0.67 -10.19
C LEU A 98 11.27 -1.07 -11.61
N GLN A 99 10.32 -1.29 -12.51
CA GLN A 99 10.59 -1.74 -13.87
C GLN A 99 9.52 -1.22 -14.85
N GLY A 100 9.84 -1.24 -16.15
CA GLY A 100 8.96 -0.72 -17.19
C GLY A 100 7.64 -1.50 -17.33
N GLU A 101 7.69 -2.83 -17.22
CA GLU A 101 6.52 -3.70 -17.30
C GLU A 101 6.19 -4.28 -15.91
N PRO A 102 5.09 -3.84 -15.25
CA PRO A 102 4.72 -4.34 -13.94
C PRO A 102 4.38 -5.83 -13.95
N VAL A 103 4.72 -6.54 -12.87
CA VAL A 103 4.37 -7.96 -12.71
C VAL A 103 2.93 -8.10 -12.26
N SER A 104 2.13 -8.87 -12.98
CA SER A 104 0.73 -9.11 -12.62
C SER A 104 0.58 -9.99 -11.38
N VAL A 105 -0.51 -9.78 -10.61
CA VAL A 105 -0.83 -10.63 -9.44
C VAL A 105 -0.99 -12.10 -9.82
N SER A 106 -1.55 -12.41 -11.00
CA SER A 106 -1.67 -13.78 -11.51
C SER A 106 -0.31 -14.43 -11.76
N THR A 107 0.64 -13.68 -12.34
CA THR A 107 2.02 -14.16 -12.55
C THR A 107 2.69 -14.43 -11.22
N LEU A 108 2.62 -13.48 -10.28
CA LEU A 108 3.18 -13.63 -8.93
C LEU A 108 2.57 -14.84 -8.20
N PHE A 109 1.26 -15.05 -8.33
CA PHE A 109 0.58 -16.20 -7.72
C PHE A 109 1.06 -17.52 -8.31
N GLY A 110 1.22 -17.61 -9.63
CA GLY A 110 1.78 -18.78 -10.30
C GLY A 110 3.20 -19.11 -9.81
N MET A 111 4.07 -18.10 -9.74
CA MET A 111 5.45 -18.25 -9.26
C MET A 111 5.50 -18.64 -7.77
N ALA A 112 4.71 -17.98 -6.92
CA ALA A 112 4.65 -18.31 -5.50
C ALA A 112 4.17 -19.74 -5.26
N LYS A 113 3.26 -20.26 -6.10
CA LYS A 113 2.85 -21.67 -6.05
C LYS A 113 3.96 -22.62 -6.49
N SER A 114 4.70 -22.32 -7.57
CA SER A 114 5.82 -23.18 -8.00
C SER A 114 6.96 -23.20 -6.98
N LEU A 115 7.16 -22.11 -6.26
CA LEU A 115 8.11 -22.00 -5.14
C LEU A 115 7.56 -22.58 -3.82
N HIS A 116 6.34 -23.10 -3.79
CA HIS A 116 5.69 -23.69 -2.61
C HIS A 116 5.49 -22.71 -1.44
N PHE A 117 5.45 -21.40 -1.72
CA PHE A 117 5.25 -20.37 -0.71
C PHE A 117 3.78 -20.16 -0.33
N THR A 118 2.85 -20.59 -1.21
CA THR A 118 1.43 -20.33 -1.05
C THR A 118 0.57 -21.43 -1.68
N LYS A 119 -0.64 -21.64 -1.14
CA LYS A 119 -1.69 -22.47 -1.73
C LYS A 119 -2.83 -21.63 -2.31
N LYS A 120 -3.23 -20.55 -1.62
CA LYS A 120 -4.40 -19.71 -1.98
C LYS A 120 -4.05 -18.24 -2.24
N GLY A 121 -2.79 -17.84 -2.09
CA GLY A 121 -2.31 -16.48 -2.33
C GLY A 121 -1.71 -15.82 -1.09
N GLU A 122 -1.81 -16.46 0.07
CA GLU A 122 -1.18 -16.04 1.32
C GLU A 122 0.34 -15.91 1.20
N MET A 123 0.91 -14.89 1.84
CA MET A 123 2.35 -14.68 1.98
C MET A 123 2.66 -14.28 3.42
N PHE A 124 3.25 -15.19 4.20
CA PHE A 124 3.48 -15.01 5.64
C PHE A 124 4.94 -14.76 6.03
N SER A 125 5.89 -15.00 5.12
CA SER A 125 7.32 -14.86 5.39
C SER A 125 7.91 -13.73 4.55
N VAL A 126 8.71 -12.89 5.21
CA VAL A 126 9.45 -11.81 4.55
C VAL A 126 10.58 -12.36 3.68
N GLU A 127 11.14 -13.51 4.05
CA GLU A 127 12.14 -14.24 3.27
C GLU A 127 11.53 -14.80 1.99
N ASN A 128 10.38 -15.47 2.07
CA ASN A 128 9.65 -15.93 0.88
C ASN A 128 9.24 -14.77 -0.03
N MET A 129 8.81 -13.64 0.55
CA MET A 129 8.50 -12.43 -0.20
C MET A 129 9.74 -11.90 -0.93
N LYS A 130 10.89 -11.83 -0.23
CA LYS A 130 12.16 -11.42 -0.83
C LYS A 130 12.54 -12.33 -2.00
N THR A 131 12.55 -13.64 -1.80
CA THR A 131 12.85 -14.61 -2.86
C THR A 131 11.91 -14.45 -4.05
N LEU A 132 10.59 -14.37 -3.81
CA LEU A 132 9.62 -14.17 -4.89
C LEU A 132 9.90 -12.89 -5.69
N ALA A 133 10.23 -11.79 -5.00
CA ALA A 133 10.52 -10.51 -5.62
C ALA A 133 11.82 -10.54 -6.44
N GLU A 134 12.89 -11.17 -5.93
CA GLU A 134 14.15 -11.33 -6.66
C GLU A 134 13.99 -12.21 -7.91
N GLU A 135 13.10 -13.21 -7.88
CA GLU A 135 12.78 -14.05 -9.03
C GLU A 135 11.95 -13.32 -10.10
N CYS A 136 11.04 -12.40 -9.70
CA CYS A 136 10.11 -11.76 -10.64
C CYS A 136 10.54 -10.39 -11.14
N LEU A 137 11.40 -9.68 -10.39
CA LEU A 137 11.83 -8.32 -10.72
C LEU A 137 13.17 -8.35 -11.48
N GLN A 138 13.24 -7.61 -12.58
CA GLN A 138 14.46 -7.54 -13.36
C GLN A 138 15.51 -6.69 -12.63
N LYS A 139 16.71 -7.25 -12.42
CA LYS A 139 17.89 -6.52 -11.86
C LYS A 139 17.59 -5.80 -10.54
N CYS A 140 16.75 -6.39 -9.68
CA CYS A 140 16.45 -5.84 -8.37
C CYS A 140 17.22 -6.61 -7.28
N SER A 141 17.94 -5.89 -6.43
CA SER A 141 18.50 -6.44 -5.19
C SER A 141 17.64 -5.97 -4.03
N LEU A 142 17.14 -6.90 -3.22
CA LEU A 142 16.27 -6.61 -2.10
C LEU A 142 17.01 -6.74 -0.77
N GLU A 143 16.69 -5.87 0.18
CA GLU A 143 17.20 -5.94 1.55
C GLU A 143 16.04 -6.13 2.53
N ILE A 144 16.18 -7.10 3.43
CA ILE A 144 15.28 -7.21 4.59
C ILE A 144 15.85 -6.28 5.66
N VAL A 145 15.13 -5.20 5.93
CA VAL A 145 15.57 -4.20 6.89
C VAL A 145 15.47 -4.75 8.31
N SER A 146 16.58 -4.69 9.05
CA SER A 146 16.65 -5.15 10.44
C SER A 146 15.80 -4.28 11.37
N LYS A 147 15.49 -4.77 12.58
CA LYS A 147 14.65 -4.01 13.53
C LYS A 147 15.34 -2.73 14.00
N GLU A 148 16.66 -2.77 14.15
CA GLU A 148 17.48 -1.72 14.74
C GLU A 148 17.59 -0.49 13.82
N HIS A 149 17.64 -0.72 12.50
CA HIS A 149 17.82 0.33 11.50
C HIS A 149 16.53 0.65 10.72
N ARG A 150 15.39 0.10 11.14
CA ARG A 150 14.13 0.12 10.39
C ARG A 150 13.74 1.50 9.89
N GLN A 151 13.67 2.47 10.80
CA GLN A 151 13.21 3.81 10.43
C GLN A 151 14.16 4.47 9.43
N ALA A 152 15.47 4.42 9.70
CA ALA A 152 16.48 5.06 8.87
C ALA A 152 16.49 4.49 7.45
N GLU A 153 16.44 3.16 7.28
CA GLU A 153 16.44 2.54 5.96
C GLU A 153 15.12 2.75 5.21
N ILE A 154 13.97 2.72 5.90
CA ILE A 154 12.68 3.06 5.28
C ILE A 154 12.71 4.49 4.75
N VAL A 155 13.11 5.45 5.59
CA VAL A 155 13.19 6.87 5.22
C VAL A 155 14.13 7.06 4.04
N ARG A 156 15.34 6.48 4.08
CA ARG A 156 16.32 6.58 3.00
C ARG A 156 15.79 6.03 1.69
N ASN A 157 15.18 4.84 1.70
CA ASN A 157 14.64 4.23 0.49
C ASN A 157 13.50 5.06 -0.10
N LEU A 158 12.56 5.53 0.72
CA LEU A 158 11.45 6.35 0.25
C LEU A 158 11.91 7.71 -0.29
N LEU A 159 12.91 8.36 0.33
CA LEU A 159 13.52 9.60 -0.18
C LEU A 159 14.22 9.39 -1.53
N ARG A 160 14.78 8.20 -1.77
CA ARG A 160 15.33 7.78 -3.07
C ARG A 160 14.27 7.31 -4.07
N GLY A 161 12.99 7.34 -3.70
CA GLY A 161 11.88 6.89 -4.54
C GLY A 161 11.76 5.38 -4.68
N LYS A 162 12.46 4.60 -3.85
CA LYS A 162 12.38 3.14 -3.82
C LYS A 162 11.22 2.71 -2.92
N PRO A 163 10.28 1.89 -3.41
CA PRO A 163 9.18 1.40 -2.59
C PRO A 163 9.67 0.46 -1.49
N VAL A 164 8.91 0.39 -0.39
CA VAL A 164 9.14 -0.55 0.71
C VAL A 164 7.90 -1.41 0.90
N LEU A 165 8.05 -2.73 0.88
CA LEU A 165 6.98 -3.63 1.31
C LEU A 165 7.03 -3.78 2.83
N ILE A 166 5.89 -3.56 3.49
CA ILE A 166 5.81 -3.65 4.95
C ILE A 166 4.69 -4.62 5.37
N PRO A 167 5.02 -5.67 6.13
CA PRO A 167 4.00 -6.44 6.83
C PRO A 167 3.52 -5.68 8.07
N TYR A 168 2.22 -5.70 8.32
CA TYR A 168 1.60 -5.03 9.46
C TYR A 168 0.29 -5.74 9.86
N ASP A 169 -0.24 -5.50 11.06
CA ASP A 169 -1.58 -5.97 11.41
C ASP A 169 -2.64 -4.95 10.96
N SER A 170 -3.64 -5.39 10.21
CA SER A 170 -4.74 -4.55 9.72
C SER A 170 -5.92 -4.59 10.70
N ASP A 171 -6.47 -3.43 11.05
CA ASP A 171 -7.70 -3.33 11.84
C ASP A 171 -8.97 -3.38 10.97
N GLY A 172 -10.15 -3.29 11.59
CA GLY A 172 -11.45 -3.32 10.90
C GLY A 172 -11.69 -2.14 9.96
N ASN A 173 -11.05 -1.00 10.23
CA ASN A 173 -10.99 0.17 9.35
C ASN A 173 -9.76 0.15 8.41
N PHE A 174 -9.08 -0.99 8.33
CA PHE A 174 -7.88 -1.24 7.53
C PHE A 174 -6.61 -0.48 7.93
N GLU A 175 -6.68 0.34 8.97
CA GLU A 175 -5.52 1.04 9.53
C GLU A 175 -4.54 0.07 10.20
N PRO A 176 -3.26 0.45 10.32
CA PRO A 176 -2.30 -0.31 11.09
C PRO A 176 -2.65 -0.41 12.57
N CYS A 177 -2.51 -1.61 13.12
CA CYS A 177 -2.69 -1.89 14.55
C CYS A 177 -1.60 -2.86 15.06
N LEU A 178 -1.69 -3.26 16.33
CA LEU A 178 -0.79 -4.24 16.94
C LEU A 178 -1.58 -5.43 17.49
N LYS A 179 -1.89 -6.40 16.62
CA LYS A 179 -2.66 -7.61 16.94
C LYS A 179 -1.80 -8.89 16.97
N ARG A 180 -0.47 -8.74 16.98
CA ARG A 180 0.52 -9.82 17.09
C ARG A 180 0.47 -10.80 15.90
N GLY A 181 0.26 -10.29 14.69
CA GLY A 181 0.22 -11.09 13.46
C GLY A 181 -1.13 -11.74 13.17
N ARG A 182 -2.12 -11.60 14.06
CA ARG A 182 -3.46 -12.24 13.89
C ARG A 182 -4.24 -11.67 12.71
N THR A 183 -3.95 -10.44 12.32
CA THR A 183 -4.56 -9.78 11.16
C THR A 183 -3.46 -9.31 10.21
N ALA A 184 -2.39 -10.09 10.10
CA ALA A 184 -1.24 -9.79 9.26
C ALA A 184 -1.67 -9.48 7.83
N HIS A 185 -1.09 -8.42 7.31
CA HIS A 185 -1.37 -7.82 6.02
C HIS A 185 -0.09 -7.24 5.43
N TRP A 186 -0.14 -6.90 4.16
CA TRP A 186 0.96 -6.27 3.44
C TRP A 186 0.49 -4.95 2.84
N ALA A 187 1.33 -3.92 2.97
CA ALA A 187 1.20 -2.68 2.23
C ALA A 187 2.49 -2.40 1.45
N VAL A 188 2.36 -1.56 0.42
CA VAL A 188 3.50 -0.89 -0.21
C VAL A 188 3.56 0.53 0.29
N LEU A 189 4.71 0.92 0.84
CA LEU A 189 5.07 2.31 1.08
C LEU A 189 5.67 2.84 -0.21
N HIS A 190 5.10 3.91 -0.75
CA HIS A 190 5.48 4.49 -2.04
C HIS A 190 5.76 5.99 -1.95
N GLY A 191 5.83 6.53 -0.73
CA GLY A 191 6.23 7.90 -0.50
C GLY A 191 6.44 8.20 0.97
N ILE A 192 6.94 9.40 1.24
CA ILE A 192 7.23 9.93 2.57
C ILE A 192 6.87 11.41 2.65
N CYS A 193 6.45 11.85 3.83
CA CYS A 193 6.33 13.26 4.21
C CYS A 193 7.02 13.46 5.56
N LEU A 194 8.09 14.26 5.57
CA LEU A 194 8.81 14.65 6.77
C LEU A 194 8.38 16.05 7.17
N VAL A 195 7.75 16.19 8.34
CA VAL A 195 7.38 17.51 8.87
C VAL A 195 8.48 17.95 9.82
N LEU A 196 9.19 19.02 9.45
CA LEU A 196 10.31 19.59 10.20
C LEU A 196 9.89 20.86 10.93
N ARG A 197 10.57 21.16 12.04
CA ARG A 197 10.57 22.51 12.60
C ARG A 197 11.43 23.46 11.75
N PRO A 198 11.07 24.74 11.60
CA PRO A 198 11.84 25.69 10.78
C PRO A 198 13.32 25.79 11.18
N SER A 199 13.61 25.76 12.48
CA SER A 199 14.97 25.82 13.02
C SER A 199 15.86 24.63 12.65
N SER A 200 15.28 23.56 12.11
CA SER A 200 15.96 22.33 11.74
C SER A 200 16.54 22.37 10.33
N LEU A 201 16.15 23.34 9.51
CA LEU A 201 16.82 23.63 8.24
C LEU A 201 18.03 24.53 8.53
N LYS A 202 19.19 23.92 8.74
CA LYS A 202 20.49 24.64 8.86
C LYS A 202 21.50 24.01 7.91
N GLY A 203 22.47 24.79 7.42
CA GLY A 203 23.61 24.23 6.68
C GLY A 203 23.25 23.70 5.30
N GLY A 204 23.67 22.47 4.96
CA GLY A 204 23.63 21.91 3.59
C GLY A 204 22.24 21.85 2.93
N LEU A 205 21.15 21.98 3.70
CA LEU A 205 19.78 22.06 3.21
C LEU A 205 19.40 23.44 2.64
N GLU A 206 20.24 24.47 2.82
CA GLU A 206 20.03 25.79 2.21
C GLU A 206 19.97 25.71 0.68
N CYS A 207 20.67 24.76 0.06
CA CYS A 207 20.59 24.54 -1.39
C CYS A 207 19.20 24.10 -1.88
N LEU A 208 18.38 23.54 -0.98
CA LEU A 208 17.01 23.13 -1.28
C LEU A 208 16.02 24.30 -1.31
N SER A 209 16.39 25.46 -0.75
CA SER A 209 15.59 26.69 -0.83
C SER A 209 15.36 27.16 -2.27
N GLN A 210 16.25 26.78 -3.19
CA GLN A 210 16.16 27.09 -4.62
C GLN A 210 15.25 26.12 -5.38
N LEU A 211 14.92 24.95 -4.81
CA LEU A 211 14.29 23.86 -5.55
C LEU A 211 12.76 23.94 -5.61
N ASP A 212 12.06 24.41 -4.57
CA ASP A 212 10.59 24.50 -4.63
C ASP A 212 9.96 25.20 -3.42
N LEU A 213 10.13 26.52 -3.28
CA LEU A 213 9.34 27.30 -2.29
C LEU A 213 8.05 27.89 -2.89
N GLN A 214 7.60 27.40 -4.05
CA GLN A 214 6.42 27.95 -4.74
C GLN A 214 5.11 27.62 -4.01
N CYS A 215 5.05 26.53 -3.25
CA CYS A 215 3.99 26.23 -2.28
C CYS A 215 4.54 26.41 -0.87
N GLN A 216 4.47 27.65 -0.35
CA GLN A 216 4.92 27.98 1.00
C GLN A 216 4.58 26.84 1.99
N LYS A 217 5.63 26.16 2.49
CA LYS A 217 5.65 25.06 3.50
C LYS A 217 5.72 23.61 3.00
N VAL A 218 5.73 23.31 1.69
CA VAL A 218 6.00 21.95 1.19
C VAL A 218 7.10 21.93 0.12
N LEU A 219 8.18 21.20 0.38
CA LEU A 219 9.26 20.94 -0.56
C LEU A 219 9.09 19.55 -1.18
N HIS A 220 8.93 19.48 -2.50
CA HIS A 220 8.91 18.21 -3.23
C HIS A 220 10.33 17.75 -3.58
N VAL A 221 10.72 16.55 -3.13
CA VAL A 221 12.04 15.97 -3.43
C VAL A 221 11.96 14.90 -4.51
N GLY A 222 12.92 14.93 -5.44
CA GLY A 222 12.93 14.13 -6.66
C GLY A 222 14.21 13.30 -6.83
N ASN A 223 14.40 12.69 -8.00
CA ASN A 223 15.58 11.87 -8.29
C ASN A 223 16.91 12.64 -8.26
N SER A 224 16.85 13.97 -8.39
CA SER A 224 18.01 14.86 -8.37
C SER A 224 18.43 15.29 -6.96
N THR A 225 17.74 14.86 -5.91
CA THR A 225 18.08 15.24 -4.53
C THR A 225 19.47 14.69 -4.16
N PRO A 226 20.42 15.56 -3.74
CA PRO A 226 21.76 15.13 -3.36
C PRO A 226 21.76 14.12 -2.20
N GLU A 227 22.72 13.20 -2.21
CA GLU A 227 22.82 12.14 -1.19
C GLU A 227 23.16 12.70 0.19
N GLU A 228 23.86 13.83 0.24
CA GLU A 228 24.15 14.58 1.46
C GLU A 228 22.84 15.08 2.11
N ALA A 229 21.91 15.60 1.30
CA ALA A 229 20.60 16.04 1.76
C ALA A 229 19.74 14.86 2.24
N ILE A 230 19.76 13.74 1.51
CA ILE A 230 19.08 12.50 1.94
C ILE A 230 19.63 12.03 3.29
N THR A 231 20.95 12.04 3.46
CA THR A 231 21.60 11.66 4.73
C THR A 231 21.20 12.56 5.88
N GLU A 232 21.05 13.86 5.64
CA GLU A 232 20.60 14.83 6.64
C GLU A 232 19.13 14.60 7.01
N PHE A 233 18.25 14.37 6.04
CA PHE A 233 16.85 14.03 6.28
C PHE A 233 16.66 12.74 7.07
N VAL A 234 17.48 11.72 6.81
CA VAL A 234 17.48 10.48 7.58
C VAL A 234 17.86 10.73 9.05
N LYS A 235 18.84 11.61 9.31
CA LYS A 235 19.22 12.00 10.67
C LYS A 235 18.08 12.74 11.37
N LEU A 236 17.47 13.71 10.70
CA LEU A 236 16.34 14.48 11.24
C LEU A 236 15.15 13.57 11.57
N ALA A 237 14.83 12.62 10.70
CA ALA A 237 13.75 11.65 10.89
C ALA A 237 13.90 10.77 12.14
N GLY A 238 15.13 10.53 12.59
CA GLY A 238 15.43 9.81 13.84
C GLY A 238 15.49 10.71 15.09
N SER A 239 15.30 12.01 14.94
CA SER A 239 15.36 12.99 16.02
C SER A 239 13.96 13.45 16.47
N ARG A 240 13.90 14.29 17.51
CA ARG A 240 12.64 14.94 17.92
C ARG A 240 12.24 16.11 17.02
N GLU A 241 13.07 16.45 16.04
CA GLU A 241 12.91 17.61 15.17
C GLU A 241 12.01 17.36 13.96
N ALA A 242 11.71 16.09 13.68
CA ALA A 242 10.88 15.68 12.57
C ALA A 242 9.76 14.73 13.02
N VAL A 243 8.64 14.76 12.30
CA VAL A 243 7.65 13.68 12.30
C VAL A 243 7.64 13.04 10.92
N VAL A 244 7.60 11.70 10.91
CA VAL A 244 7.62 10.91 9.68
C VAL A 244 6.22 10.39 9.38
N TYR A 245 5.70 10.77 8.23
CA TYR A 245 4.51 10.20 7.62
C TYR A 245 4.89 9.44 6.35
N VAL A 246 4.13 8.42 6.00
CA VAL A 246 4.35 7.61 4.79
C VAL A 246 3.09 7.56 3.95
N TYR A 247 3.26 7.55 2.63
CA TYR A 247 2.19 7.24 1.70
C TYR A 247 2.20 5.74 1.48
N ALA A 248 1.08 5.10 1.84
CA ALA A 248 0.94 3.66 1.80
C ALA A 248 -0.30 3.25 0.99
N SER A 249 -0.18 2.16 0.25
CA SER A 249 -1.29 1.53 -0.46
C SER A 249 -1.39 0.06 -0.07
N GLN A 250 -2.63 -0.43 0.09
CA GLN A 250 -2.93 -1.83 0.38
C GLN A 250 -4.01 -2.34 -0.59
N GLY A 251 -4.22 -3.66 -0.64
CA GLY A 251 -5.17 -4.29 -1.56
C GLY A 251 -6.64 -4.23 -1.12
N LYS A 252 -7.01 -3.32 -0.22
CA LYS A 252 -8.37 -3.17 0.34
C LYS A 252 -8.93 -1.78 0.03
N GLU A 253 -10.24 -1.71 -0.15
CA GLU A 253 -11.02 -0.46 -0.20
C GLU A 253 -11.38 0.00 1.21
#